data_AF-R7VET2-F1
#
_entry.id   AF-R7VET2-F1
#
_cell.length_a   1.000
_cell.length_b   1.000
_cell.length_c   1.000
_cell.angle_alpha   90.00
_cell.angle_beta   90.00
_cell.angle_gamma   90.00
#
_symmetry.space_group_name_H-M   'P 1'
#
loop_
_entity.id
_entity.type
_entity.pdbx_description
1 polymer ?
#
loop_
_entity_poly.entity_id
_entity_poly.type
_entity_poly.pdbx_seq_one_letter_code
_entity_poly.pdbx_strand_id
1 'polypeptide(L)'
;MLTNSNIQASPDVFNRAALMNIGFLEALKLHDFDCFIFHDVDLLPLDTRQPYTCFQAPTHLGAYMSKFSYQMPYDGFFGGAVALSTENIKQMNGFSNLFYGWGGEDDDTLNRVLWRNLTVHRHAQGIGKSHMIKHEKDEGNPTNPNR
;
A
#
# COMPACT_ATOMS: atom_id res chain seq x y z
N MET A 1 5.81 19.19 -3.46
CA MET A 1 6.54 19.15 -4.74
C MET A 1 6.78 17.68 -5.08
N LEU A 2 6.16 17.18 -6.15
CA LEU A 2 6.31 15.81 -6.65
C LEU A 2 7.18 15.84 -7.92
N THR A 3 8.44 16.24 -7.79
CA THR A 3 9.22 16.71 -8.95
C THR A 3 10.51 15.95 -9.25
N ASN A 4 10.66 14.69 -8.85
CA ASN A 4 11.69 13.82 -9.44
C ASN A 4 11.24 12.36 -9.41
N SER A 5 10.87 11.83 -10.57
CA SER A 5 10.44 10.44 -10.76
C SER A 5 11.67 9.54 -10.81
N ASN A 6 12.14 9.07 -9.66
CA ASN A 6 13.12 7.97 -9.61
C ASN A 6 12.37 6.66 -9.93
N ILE A 7 12.47 6.20 -11.17
CA ILE A 7 11.91 4.92 -11.64
C ILE A 7 12.76 3.78 -11.04
N GLN A 8 12.13 2.66 -10.68
CA GLN A 8 12.87 1.46 -10.28
C GLN A 8 13.56 0.83 -11.49
N ALA A 9 14.89 0.87 -11.50
CA ALA A 9 15.72 0.16 -12.47
C ALA A 9 16.75 -0.69 -11.72
N SER A 10 17.06 -1.87 -12.25
CA SER A 10 18.19 -2.65 -11.73
C SER A 10 19.50 -1.87 -11.99
N PRO A 11 20.45 -1.79 -11.03
CA PRO A 11 20.56 -2.55 -9.78
C PRO A 11 20.14 -1.80 -8.50
N ASP A 12 19.14 -0.92 -8.53
CA ASP A 12 18.78 -0.07 -7.38
C ASP A 12 17.99 -0.81 -6.29
N VAL A 13 18.15 -0.36 -5.04
CA VAL A 13 17.33 -0.81 -3.90
C VAL A 13 15.87 -0.44 -4.15
N PHE A 14 14.96 -1.38 -3.88
CA PHE A 14 13.54 -1.22 -4.13
C PHE A 14 12.92 -0.11 -3.27
N ASN A 15 12.13 0.77 -3.89
CA ASN A 15 11.35 1.79 -3.20
C ASN A 15 9.86 1.66 -3.57
N ARG A 16 9.16 0.83 -2.80
CA ARG A 16 7.73 0.52 -2.98
C ARG A 16 6.86 1.77 -3.00
N ALA A 17 7.00 2.62 -1.98
CA ALA A 17 6.19 3.81 -1.80
C ALA A 17 6.42 4.88 -2.89
N ALA A 18 7.66 5.07 -3.34
CA ALA A 18 7.95 5.98 -4.44
C ALA A 18 7.32 5.50 -5.76
N LEU A 19 7.34 4.19 -6.03
CA LEU A 19 6.66 3.62 -7.20
C LEU A 19 5.14 3.81 -7.14
N MET A 20 4.54 3.73 -5.95
CA MET A 20 3.12 4.04 -5.77
C MET A 20 2.81 5.50 -6.12
N ASN A 21 3.64 6.45 -5.66
CA ASN A 21 3.51 7.86 -6.04
C ASN A 21 3.65 8.07 -7.56
N ILE A 22 4.60 7.38 -8.20
CA ILE A 22 4.76 7.43 -9.67
C ILE A 22 3.50 6.88 -10.35
N GLY A 23 3.00 5.72 -9.93
CA GLY A 23 1.79 5.12 -10.48
C GLY A 23 0.57 6.05 -10.39
N PHE A 24 0.40 6.72 -9.24
CA PHE A 24 -0.66 7.73 -9.06
C PHE A 24 -0.54 8.87 -10.08
N LEU A 25 0.66 9.44 -10.23
CA LEU A 25 0.90 10.57 -11.13
C LEU A 25 0.77 10.19 -12.61
N GLU A 26 1.31 9.04 -13.02
CA GLU A 26 1.27 8.60 -14.41
C GLU A 26 -0.15 8.20 -14.82
N ALA A 27 -0.91 7.55 -13.94
CA ALA A 27 -2.31 7.21 -14.23
C ALA A 27 -3.17 8.46 -14.44
N LEU A 28 -2.96 9.54 -13.66
CA LEU A 28 -3.68 10.79 -13.83
C LEU A 28 -3.38 11.53 -15.15
N LYS A 29 -2.29 11.18 -15.86
CA LYS A 29 -2.05 11.68 -17.21
C LYS A 29 -2.94 11.00 -18.26
N LEU A 30 -3.47 9.82 -17.94
CA LEU A 30 -4.30 9.02 -18.84
C LEU A 30 -5.79 9.32 -18.65
N HIS A 31 -6.22 9.51 -17.40
CA HIS A 31 -7.60 9.80 -17.05
C HIS A 31 -7.70 10.42 -15.65
N ASP A 32 -8.77 11.18 -15.41
CA ASP A 32 -9.15 11.65 -14.07
C ASP A 32 -9.71 10.48 -13.26
N PHE A 33 -8.84 9.60 -12.77
CA PHE A 33 -9.24 8.52 -11.86
C PHE A 33 -9.57 9.10 -10.48
N ASP A 34 -10.67 8.64 -9.88
CA ASP A 34 -11.09 9.04 -8.52
C ASP A 34 -10.70 8.03 -7.44
N CYS A 35 -10.23 6.84 -7.85
CA CYS A 35 -9.90 5.75 -6.97
C CYS A 35 -8.63 5.03 -7.42
N PHE A 36 -7.75 4.74 -6.46
CA PHE A 36 -6.49 4.05 -6.66
C PHE A 36 -6.36 2.86 -5.73
N ILE A 37 -5.99 1.73 -6.30
CA ILE A 37 -5.70 0.50 -5.57
C ILE A 37 -4.19 0.24 -5.67
N PHE A 38 -3.50 0.33 -4.54
CA PHE A 38 -2.09 0.01 -4.43
C PHE A 38 -1.97 -1.38 -3.86
N HIS A 39 -1.31 -2.29 -4.59
CA HIS A 39 -1.46 -3.71 -4.37
C HIS A 39 -0.15 -4.46 -4.62
N ASP A 40 0.30 -5.24 -3.65
CA ASP A 40 1.44 -6.13 -3.82
C ASP A 40 1.11 -7.24 -4.83
N VAL A 41 2.02 -7.49 -5.76
CA VAL A 41 1.77 -8.41 -6.90
C VAL A 41 1.59 -9.88 -6.47
N ASP A 42 2.04 -10.21 -5.27
CA ASP A 42 2.01 -11.56 -4.70
C ASP A 42 0.78 -11.81 -3.82
N LEU A 43 -0.15 -10.85 -3.71
CA LEU A 43 -1.41 -11.02 -2.98
C LEU A 43 -2.56 -11.35 -3.92
N LEU A 44 -3.40 -12.31 -3.53
CA LEU A 44 -4.59 -12.71 -4.26
C LEU A 44 -5.81 -12.72 -3.33
N PRO A 45 -6.85 -11.90 -3.56
CA PRO A 45 -8.06 -11.93 -2.75
C PRO A 45 -8.77 -13.28 -2.89
N LEU A 46 -9.25 -13.83 -1.77
CA LEU A 46 -9.91 -15.14 -1.73
C LEU A 46 -11.43 -15.05 -1.81
N ASP A 47 -12.00 -13.84 -1.74
CA ASP A 47 -13.44 -13.61 -1.74
C ASP A 47 -13.82 -12.46 -2.66
N THR A 48 -14.69 -12.72 -3.62
CA THR A 48 -15.15 -11.72 -4.60
C THR A 48 -16.06 -10.67 -3.98
N ARG A 49 -16.53 -10.87 -2.75
CA ARG A 49 -17.29 -9.87 -1.98
C ARG A 49 -16.38 -8.80 -1.37
N GLN A 50 -15.06 -8.90 -1.52
CA GLN A 50 -14.12 -7.83 -1.20
C GLN A 50 -13.95 -6.92 -2.43
N PRO A 51 -14.64 -5.77 -2.51
CA PRO A 51 -14.56 -4.89 -3.66
C PRO A 51 -13.20 -4.17 -3.72
N TYR A 52 -12.66 -4.08 -4.94
CA TYR A 52 -11.45 -3.30 -5.24
C TYR A 52 -11.86 -1.92 -5.73
N THR A 53 -12.40 -1.14 -4.80
CA THR A 53 -12.90 0.21 -5.05
C THR A 53 -12.67 1.09 -3.81
N CYS A 54 -12.93 2.37 -3.94
CA CYS A 54 -12.77 3.34 -2.87
C CYS A 54 -14.12 3.62 -2.21
N PHE A 55 -14.08 3.78 -0.90
CA PHE A 55 -15.19 4.25 -0.09
C PHE A 55 -14.89 5.67 0.40
N GLN A 56 -15.72 6.22 1.29
CA GLN A 56 -15.46 7.50 1.95
C GLN A 56 -14.16 7.50 2.78
N ALA A 57 -13.76 6.31 3.26
CA ALA A 57 -12.60 6.08 4.10
C ALA A 57 -11.51 5.28 3.35
N PRO A 58 -10.21 5.57 3.58
CA PRO A 58 -9.12 4.67 3.21
C PRO A 58 -9.42 3.23 3.61
N THR A 59 -9.31 2.28 2.66
CA THR A 59 -9.64 0.89 2.92
C THR A 59 -8.40 0.00 2.86
N HIS A 60 -8.15 -0.75 3.93
CA HIS A 60 -7.08 -1.73 3.99
C HIS A 60 -7.58 -3.09 3.48
N LEU A 61 -7.16 -3.44 2.27
CA LEU A 61 -7.53 -4.67 1.58
C LEU A 61 -6.63 -5.86 1.99
N GLY A 62 -5.38 -5.58 2.37
CA GLY A 62 -4.37 -6.56 2.78
C GLY A 62 -4.43 -7.00 4.26
N ALA A 63 -5.51 -6.73 4.99
CA ALA A 63 -5.54 -6.90 6.44
C ALA A 63 -5.36 -8.35 6.93
N TYR A 64 -5.83 -9.33 6.15
CA TYR A 64 -5.85 -10.75 6.56
C TYR A 64 -5.16 -11.62 5.52
N MET A 65 -3.84 -11.78 5.64
CA MET A 65 -3.03 -12.54 4.68
C MET A 65 -2.70 -13.94 5.19
N SER A 66 -2.58 -14.90 4.27
CA SER A 66 -2.21 -16.29 4.58
C SER A 66 -0.88 -16.42 5.33
N LYS A 67 0.11 -15.56 5.03
CA LYS A 67 1.42 -15.51 5.71
C LYS A 67 1.31 -15.25 7.22
N PHE A 68 0.26 -14.55 7.66
CA PHE A 68 -0.02 -14.25 9.05
C PHE A 68 -1.21 -15.05 9.60
N SER A 69 -1.50 -16.22 9.01
CA SER A 69 -2.63 -17.07 9.39
C SER A 69 -3.97 -16.32 9.39
N TYR A 70 -4.13 -15.37 8.47
CA TYR A 70 -5.30 -14.50 8.34
C TYR A 70 -5.58 -13.63 9.57
N GLN A 71 -4.57 -13.37 10.40
CA GLN A 71 -4.62 -12.43 11.52
C GLN A 71 -3.76 -11.21 11.19
N MET A 72 -4.12 -10.05 11.74
CA MET A 72 -3.24 -8.89 11.65
C MET A 72 -2.02 -9.12 12.54
N PRO A 73 -0.80 -8.84 12.06
CA PRO A 73 0.42 -9.04 12.84
C PRO A 73 0.56 -8.05 14.01
N TYR A 74 -0.04 -6.86 13.90
CA TYR A 74 -0.13 -5.82 14.94
C TYR A 74 -1.21 -4.78 14.56
N ASP A 75 -1.68 -3.98 15.52
CA ASP A 75 -2.82 -3.06 15.34
C ASP A 75 -2.58 -1.99 14.26
N GLY A 76 -1.34 -1.54 14.12
CA GLY A 76 -0.89 -0.57 13.12
C GLY A 76 -0.66 -1.12 11.71
N PHE A 77 -0.91 -2.40 11.45
CA PHE A 77 -0.60 -3.00 10.16
C PHE A 77 -1.46 -2.42 9.03
N PHE A 78 -0.80 -1.93 7.97
CA PHE A 78 -1.42 -1.29 6.78
C PHE A 78 -0.72 -1.66 5.46
N GLY A 79 0.02 -2.77 5.44
CA GLY A 79 0.73 -3.26 4.26
C GLY A 79 -0.11 -4.12 3.30
N GLY A 80 0.52 -4.67 2.26
CA GLY A 80 -0.14 -5.57 1.31
C GLY A 80 -0.94 -4.85 0.23
N ALA A 81 -2.16 -4.44 0.56
CA ALA A 81 -3.05 -3.79 -0.40
C ALA A 81 -3.94 -2.74 0.24
N VAL A 82 -4.07 -1.57 -0.39
CA VAL A 82 -4.88 -0.44 0.11
C VAL A 82 -5.62 0.25 -1.03
N ALA A 83 -6.84 0.72 -0.74
CA ALA A 83 -7.64 1.56 -1.63
C ALA A 83 -7.75 2.98 -1.06
N LEU A 84 -7.41 3.96 -1.88
CA LEU A 84 -7.39 5.38 -1.54
C LEU A 84 -8.04 6.20 -2.65
N SER A 85 -8.95 7.10 -2.29
CA SER A 85 -9.45 8.08 -3.25
C SER A 85 -8.36 9.08 -3.61
N THR A 86 -8.51 9.75 -4.76
CA THR A 86 -7.64 10.86 -5.18
C THR A 86 -7.53 11.94 -4.09
N GLU A 87 -8.65 12.21 -3.41
CA GLU A 87 -8.69 13.17 -2.32
C GLU A 87 -7.90 12.69 -1.09
N ASN A 88 -8.01 11.40 -0.72
CA ASN A 88 -7.19 10.86 0.38
C ASN A 88 -5.69 11.00 0.08
N ILE A 89 -5.28 10.65 -1.15
CA ILE A 89 -3.87 10.72 -1.57
C ILE A 89 -3.36 12.17 -1.54
N LYS A 90 -4.16 13.14 -2.00
CA LYS A 90 -3.83 14.57 -1.95
C LYS A 90 -3.72 15.06 -0.51
N GLN A 91 -4.67 14.73 0.36
CA GLN A 91 -4.65 15.14 1.77
C GLN A 91 -3.40 14.60 2.48
N MET A 92 -3.05 13.34 2.29
CA MET A 92 -1.86 12.73 2.91
C MET A 92 -0.51 13.17 2.29
N ASN A 93 -0.56 13.96 1.21
CA ASN A 93 0.60 14.32 0.38
C ASN A 93 1.35 13.08 -0.14
N GLY A 94 0.60 12.12 -0.67
CA GLY A 94 1.11 10.84 -1.18
C GLY A 94 1.81 9.99 -0.12
N PHE A 95 2.61 9.04 -0.60
CA PHE A 95 3.44 8.15 0.21
C PHE A 95 4.84 8.76 0.46
N SER A 96 5.57 8.29 1.47
CA SER A 96 6.96 8.73 1.67
C SER A 96 7.90 8.15 0.62
N ASN A 97 8.72 9.00 -0.01
CA ASN A 97 9.77 8.57 -0.95
C ASN A 97 11.08 8.16 -0.25
N LEU A 98 11.13 8.19 1.09
CA LEU A 98 12.38 8.01 1.85
C LEU A 98 12.63 6.55 2.27
N PHE A 99 11.69 5.65 2.05
CA PHE A 99 11.80 4.25 2.45
C PHE A 99 12.35 3.40 1.31
N TYR A 100 13.62 3.01 1.44
CA TYR A 100 14.29 2.08 0.56
C TYR A 100 14.50 0.73 1.27
N GLY A 101 14.28 -0.37 0.56
CA GLY A 101 14.36 -1.72 1.12
C GLY A 101 13.10 -2.11 1.88
N TRP A 102 13.19 -3.11 2.76
CA TRP A 102 12.03 -3.68 3.45
C TRP A 102 11.63 -2.89 4.69
N GLY A 103 10.41 -2.35 4.65
CA GLY A 103 9.58 -2.03 5.81
C GLY A 103 9.57 -0.56 6.24
N GLY A 104 8.50 -0.21 6.96
CA GLY A 104 8.26 1.10 7.58
C GLY A 104 7.48 2.08 6.71
N GLU A 105 7.37 1.84 5.40
CA GLU A 105 6.63 2.73 4.50
C GLU A 105 5.11 2.60 4.67
N ASP A 106 4.63 1.40 4.98
CA ASP A 106 3.23 1.10 5.30
C ASP A 106 2.82 1.71 6.65
N ASP A 107 3.73 1.66 7.64
CA ASP A 107 3.56 2.32 8.94
C ASP A 107 3.50 3.85 8.79
N ASP A 108 4.40 4.47 8.01
CA ASP A 108 4.35 5.90 7.67
C ASP A 108 3.05 6.27 6.94
N THR A 109 2.60 5.41 6.02
CA THR A 109 1.35 5.60 5.29
C THR A 109 0.16 5.65 6.25
N LEU A 110 0.07 4.72 7.20
CA LEU A 110 -0.99 4.73 8.21
C LEU A 110 -0.93 6.00 9.06
N ASN A 111 0.26 6.41 9.50
CA ASN A 111 0.43 7.64 10.29
C ASN A 111 -0.08 8.88 9.54
N ARG A 112 0.19 8.98 8.23
CA ARG A 112 -0.33 10.08 7.41
C ARG A 112 -1.85 10.07 7.31
N VAL A 113 -2.46 8.89 7.16
CA VAL A 113 -3.92 8.73 7.17
C VAL A 113 -4.50 9.24 8.50
N LEU A 114 -3.93 8.80 9.61
CA LEU A 114 -4.38 9.17 10.95
C LEU A 114 -4.18 10.67 11.25
N TRP A 115 -3.07 11.27 10.83
CA TRP A 115 -2.80 12.71 10.98
C TRP A 115 -3.74 13.61 10.18
N ARG A 116 -4.45 13.05 9.19
CA ARG A 116 -5.53 13.74 8.47
C ARG A 116 -6.91 13.48 9.06
N ASN A 117 -6.99 12.86 10.24
CA ASN A 117 -8.23 12.46 10.90
C ASN A 117 -9.11 11.56 10.03
N LEU A 118 -8.49 10.77 9.15
CA LEU A 118 -9.18 9.77 8.35
C LEU A 118 -9.20 8.44 9.11
N THR A 119 -10.35 7.76 9.09
CA THR A 119 -10.50 6.42 9.67
C THR A 119 -10.18 5.37 8.63
N VAL A 120 -9.47 4.31 9.02
CA VAL A 120 -9.24 3.14 8.15
C VAL A 120 -10.42 2.19 8.22
N HIS A 121 -10.98 1.86 7.05
CA HIS A 121 -11.95 0.79 6.90
C HIS A 121 -11.24 -0.55 6.61
N ARG A 122 -11.75 -1.63 7.20
CA ARG A 122 -11.34 -3.02 6.94
C ARG A 122 -12.61 -3.86 6.77
N HIS A 123 -12.64 -4.72 5.75
CA HIS A 123 -13.71 -5.70 5.61
C HIS A 123 -13.69 -6.70 6.76
N ALA A 124 -14.83 -7.34 7.04
CA ALA A 124 -14.86 -8.43 8.01
C ALA A 124 -13.87 -9.53 7.61
N GLN A 125 -13.23 -10.19 8.59
CA GLN A 125 -12.25 -11.25 8.36
C GLN A 125 -12.79 -12.41 7.49
N GLY A 126 -14.11 -12.66 7.49
CA GLY A 126 -14.73 -13.66 6.60
C GLY A 126 -14.71 -13.29 5.10
N ILE A 127 -14.45 -12.02 4.77
CA ILE A 127 -14.44 -11.47 3.41
C ILE A 127 -13.02 -11.00 3.03
N GLY A 128 -12.31 -10.31 3.91
CA GLY A 128 -11.04 -9.64 3.59
C GLY A 128 -9.79 -10.54 3.51
N LYS A 129 -9.94 -11.85 3.23
CA LYS A 129 -8.81 -12.79 3.20
C LYS A 129 -8.09 -12.73 1.88
N SER A 130 -6.76 -12.74 1.93
CA SER A 130 -5.89 -12.86 0.76
C SER A 130 -4.86 -13.98 0.93
N HIS A 131 -4.55 -14.67 -0.17
CA HIS A 131 -3.43 -15.59 -0.26
C HIS A 131 -2.18 -14.86 -0.73
N MET A 132 -1.09 -14.96 0.04
CA MET A 132 0.23 -14.48 -0.36
C MET A 132 1.00 -15.61 -1.05
N ILE A 133 1.37 -15.39 -2.31
CA ILE A 133 2.25 -16.27 -3.08
C ILE A 133 3.62 -16.28 -2.38
N LYS A 134 4.12 -17.49 -2.09
CA LYS A 134 5.39 -17.64 -1.37
C LYS A 134 6.56 -17.27 -2.28
N HIS A 135 7.47 -16.45 -1.77
CA HIS A 135 8.74 -16.12 -2.40
C HIS A 135 9.82 -15.94 -1.33
N GLU A 136 11.09 -16.12 -1.70
CA GLU A 136 12.22 -15.83 -0.84
C GLU A 136 12.43 -14.31 -0.70
N LYS A 137 13.02 -13.89 0.42
CA LYS A 137 13.37 -12.48 0.61
C LYS A 137 14.51 -12.13 -0.36
N ASP A 138 14.33 -11.07 -1.13
CA ASP A 138 15.36 -10.57 -2.03
C ASP A 138 16.56 -10.01 -1.24
N GLU A 139 17.75 -10.54 -1.51
CA GLU A 139 19.02 -10.14 -0.90
C GLU A 139 19.43 -8.71 -1.30
N GLY A 140 18.98 -8.22 -2.46
CA GLY A 140 19.23 -6.85 -2.92
C GLY A 140 18.46 -5.78 -2.14
N ASN A 141 17.52 -6.19 -1.28
CA ASN A 141 16.69 -5.32 -0.50
C ASN A 141 16.99 -5.51 1.00
N PRO A 142 17.81 -4.66 1.63
CA PRO A 142 18.07 -4.74 3.06
C PRO A 142 16.82 -4.35 3.86
N THR A 143 16.75 -4.74 5.13
CA THR A 143 15.75 -4.17 6.05
C THR A 143 16.05 -2.68 6.22
N ASN A 144 15.03 -1.84 6.11
CA ASN A 144 15.20 -0.40 6.31
C ASN A 144 15.64 -0.14 7.77
N PRO A 145 16.77 0.54 8.02
CA PRO A 145 17.28 0.78 9.37
C PRO A 145 16.40 1.75 10.20
N ASN A 146 15.49 2.47 9.55
CA ASN A 146 14.62 3.47 10.20
C ASN A 146 13.20 2.96 10.46
N ARG A 147 12.97 1.65 10.37
CA ARG A 147 11.68 1.03 10.76
C ARG A 147 11.53 0.97 12.28
#